data_AF-A0A0W8E1N0-F1
#
_entry.id   AF-A0A0W8E1N0-F1
#
_cell.length_a   1.000
_cell.length_b   1.000
_cell.length_c   1.000
_cell.angle_alpha   90.00
_cell.angle_beta   90.00
_cell.angle_gamma   90.00
#
_symmetry.space_group_name_H-M   'P 1'
#
loop_
_entity.id
_entity.type
_entity.pdbx_description
1 polymer ?
#
loop_
_entity_poly.entity_id
_entity_poly.type
_entity_poly.pdbx_seq_one_letter_code
_entity_poly.pdbx_strand_id
1 'polypeptide(L)'
;MTGTDGFSSTGTQYIQGSNFRMDTNVQGAGQATMLYKTNTNEAWIINLDQNTAMKLGLNDVETESVNPLEPMTAYAEDMYNVVGKETIDGKKCTVIEVTDDNAYTKMWVWEEYGFPLKMEIIADENQINYEYKNVSFDKIPDSMFEVPAGVQIMDMQMPEGFGQ
;
A
#
# COMPACT_ATOMS: atom_id res chain seq x y z
N MET A 1 -18.72 -19.64 -19.55
CA MET A 1 -17.37 -19.63 -18.99
C MET A 1 -17.27 -18.35 -18.17
N THR A 2 -17.49 -18.44 -16.86
CA THR A 2 -17.48 -17.30 -15.92
C THR A 2 -16.08 -17.22 -15.32
N GLY A 3 -15.22 -16.40 -15.91
CA GLY A 3 -13.91 -16.08 -15.34
C GLY A 3 -14.08 -14.95 -14.34
N THR A 4 -14.15 -15.29 -13.05
CA THR A 4 -13.95 -14.33 -11.97
C THR A 4 -12.47 -14.37 -11.62
N ASP A 5 -11.61 -13.95 -12.55
CA ASP A 5 -10.17 -13.86 -12.30
C ASP A 5 -9.96 -12.59 -11.46
N GLY A 6 -10.12 -12.74 -10.14
CA GLY A 6 -9.77 -11.70 -9.19
C GLY A 6 -8.30 -11.31 -9.37
N PHE A 7 -8.03 -10.00 -9.43
CA PHE A 7 -6.67 -9.50 -9.48
C PHE A 7 -6.00 -9.75 -8.11
N SER A 8 -4.84 -10.39 -8.11
CA SER A 8 -4.01 -10.50 -6.91
C SER A 8 -2.60 -10.00 -7.21
N SER A 9 -2.03 -9.28 -6.27
CA SER A 9 -0.65 -8.78 -6.34
C SER A 9 0.03 -9.01 -5.01
N THR A 10 1.35 -9.20 -5.04
CA THR A 10 2.19 -9.29 -3.86
C THR A 10 3.32 -8.28 -3.97
N GLY A 11 3.73 -7.74 -2.84
CA GLY A 11 4.81 -6.77 -2.77
C GLY A 11 5.32 -6.62 -1.36
N THR A 12 6.51 -6.02 -1.22
CA THR A 12 7.09 -5.64 0.06
C THR A 12 6.90 -4.15 0.25
N GLN A 13 6.34 -3.75 1.39
CA GLN A 13 6.11 -2.35 1.73
C GLN A 13 7.06 -1.89 2.84
N TYR A 14 7.52 -0.65 2.73
CA TYR A 14 8.34 0.03 3.74
C TYR A 14 7.73 1.39 4.02
N ILE A 15 7.54 1.70 5.30
CA ILE A 15 6.86 2.91 5.75
C ILE A 15 7.73 3.57 6.82
N GLN A 16 8.14 4.81 6.59
CA GLN A 16 8.91 5.59 7.56
C GLN A 16 8.33 7.00 7.65
N GLY A 17 7.59 7.27 8.73
CA GLY A 17 6.80 8.49 8.85
C GLY A 17 5.81 8.58 7.68
N SER A 18 5.97 9.60 6.86
CA SER A 18 5.14 9.83 5.67
C SER A 18 5.83 9.39 4.36
N ASN A 19 7.03 8.78 4.43
CA ASN A 19 7.68 8.17 3.27
C ASN A 19 7.16 6.74 3.07
N PHE A 20 6.93 6.37 1.82
CA PHE A 20 6.41 5.07 1.43
C PHE A 20 7.27 4.48 0.31
N ARG A 21 7.53 3.17 0.38
CA ARG A 21 8.14 2.41 -0.69
C ARG A 21 7.41 1.09 -0.85
N MET A 22 7.16 0.68 -2.09
CA MET A 22 6.62 -0.63 -2.43
C MET A 22 7.45 -1.27 -3.53
N ASP A 23 8.04 -2.41 -3.22
CA ASP A 23 8.73 -3.27 -4.18
C ASP A 23 7.77 -4.36 -4.64
N THR A 24 7.54 -4.47 -5.94
CA THR A 24 6.66 -5.47 -6.54
C THR A 24 7.27 -6.01 -7.83
N ASN A 25 6.76 -7.15 -8.31
CA ASN A 25 7.12 -7.69 -9.60
C ASN A 25 5.90 -7.55 -10.52
N VAL A 26 6.04 -6.71 -11.54
CA VAL A 26 4.99 -6.45 -12.51
C VAL A 26 5.14 -7.44 -13.66
N GLN A 27 4.10 -8.21 -13.92
CA GLN A 27 4.10 -9.20 -15.00
C GLN A 27 4.46 -8.53 -16.33
N GLY A 28 5.53 -9.02 -16.97
CA GLY A 28 6.02 -8.49 -18.26
C GLY A 28 6.91 -7.25 -18.16
N ALA A 29 6.93 -6.53 -17.04
CA ALA A 29 7.78 -5.35 -16.82
C ALA A 29 8.93 -5.58 -15.81
N GLY A 30 8.89 -6.68 -15.04
CA GLY A 30 9.95 -7.04 -14.10
C GLY A 30 9.81 -6.35 -12.74
N GLN A 31 10.93 -6.20 -12.03
CA GLN A 31 10.94 -5.60 -10.70
C GLN A 31 10.70 -4.09 -10.77
N ALA A 32 9.65 -3.64 -10.09
CA ALA A 32 9.29 -2.24 -9.98
C ALA A 32 9.29 -1.80 -8.50
N THR A 33 9.89 -0.65 -8.25
CA THR A 33 9.81 0.06 -6.98
C THR A 33 8.98 1.32 -7.15
N MET A 34 7.88 1.42 -6.42
CA MET A 34 7.14 2.66 -6.23
C MET A 34 7.71 3.37 -5.00
N LEU A 35 8.08 4.63 -5.14
CA LEU A 35 8.66 5.44 -4.07
C LEU A 35 7.89 6.74 -3.91
N TYR A 36 7.50 7.05 -2.68
CA TYR A 36 6.77 8.24 -2.28
C TYR A 36 7.53 8.96 -1.17
N LYS A 37 7.97 10.19 -1.46
CA LYS A 37 8.61 11.10 -0.51
C LYS A 37 7.72 12.30 -0.32
N THR A 38 6.87 12.27 0.70
CA THR A 38 5.92 13.35 1.00
C THR A 38 6.61 14.65 1.41
N ASN A 39 7.74 14.59 2.12
CA ASN A 39 8.49 15.78 2.53
C ASN A 39 9.00 16.62 1.34
N THR A 40 9.36 15.96 0.24
CA THR A 40 9.80 16.63 -1.00
C THR A 40 8.71 16.67 -2.06
N ASN A 41 7.55 16.07 -1.78
CA ASN A 41 6.42 15.96 -2.69
C ASN A 41 6.81 15.25 -4.00
N GLU A 42 7.49 14.12 -3.89
CA GLU A 42 8.05 13.38 -5.02
C GLU A 42 7.54 11.94 -5.04
N ALA A 43 7.14 11.51 -6.23
CA ALA A 43 6.73 10.15 -6.53
C ALA A 43 7.55 9.60 -7.69
N TRP A 44 7.98 8.36 -7.58
CA TRP A 44 8.81 7.70 -8.58
C TRP A 44 8.34 6.27 -8.82
N ILE A 45 8.37 5.85 -10.09
CA ILE A 45 8.39 4.44 -10.47
C ILE A 45 9.80 4.13 -10.96
N ILE A 46 10.44 3.17 -10.33
CA ILE A 46 11.81 2.75 -10.64
C ILE A 46 11.74 1.32 -11.16
N ASN A 47 12.22 1.10 -12.38
CA ASN A 47 12.41 -0.23 -12.92
C ASN A 47 13.90 -0.59 -12.80
N LEU A 48 14.21 -1.49 -11.86
CA LEU A 48 15.61 -1.85 -11.58
C LEU A 48 16.22 -2.69 -12.70
N ASP A 49 15.42 -3.54 -13.36
CA ASP A 49 15.87 -4.39 -14.46
C ASP A 49 16.25 -3.56 -15.69
N GLN A 50 15.56 -2.43 -15.90
CA GLN A 50 15.84 -1.47 -16.98
C GLN A 50 16.79 -0.35 -16.56
N ASN A 51 17.14 -0.24 -15.28
CA ASN A 51 17.91 0.86 -14.71
C ASN A 51 17.31 2.25 -15.05
N THR A 52 15.98 2.35 -15.01
CA THR A 52 15.26 3.60 -15.30
C THR A 52 14.37 4.02 -14.14
N ALA A 53 14.15 5.32 -14.00
CA ALA A 53 13.20 5.92 -13.06
C ALA A 53 12.32 6.93 -13.79
N MET A 54 11.03 6.92 -13.51
CA MET A 54 10.07 7.89 -14.00
C MET A 54 9.53 8.66 -12.81
N LYS A 55 9.58 9.99 -12.87
CA LYS A 55 8.91 10.85 -11.89
C LYS A 55 7.41 10.89 -12.22
N LEU A 56 6.57 10.68 -11.21
CA LEU A 56 5.13 10.81 -11.34
C LEU A 56 4.69 12.20 -10.86
N GLY A 57 3.66 12.75 -11.51
CA GLY A 57 2.87 13.81 -10.91
C GLY A 57 2.08 13.22 -9.74
N LEU A 58 2.00 13.94 -8.62
CA LEU A 58 1.28 13.43 -7.45
C LEU A 58 -0.24 13.32 -7.68
N ASN A 59 -0.76 14.12 -8.62
CA ASN A 59 -2.14 14.00 -9.07
C ASN A 59 -2.40 12.71 -9.86
N ASP A 60 -1.35 12.09 -10.40
CA ASP A 60 -1.43 10.85 -11.18
C ASP A 60 -1.34 9.60 -10.30
N VAL A 61 -1.22 9.79 -8.99
CA VAL A 61 -1.19 8.68 -8.05
C VAL A 61 -2.48 8.69 -7.28
N GLU A 62 -3.26 7.64 -7.49
CA GLU A 62 -4.34 7.28 -6.58
C GLU A 62 -3.71 6.94 -5.23
N THR A 63 -3.75 7.92 -4.32
CA THR A 63 -3.19 7.85 -2.98
C THR A 63 -4.14 7.19 -2.00
N GLU A 64 -5.22 6.55 -2.48
CA GLU A 64 -6.26 5.88 -1.69
C GLU A 64 -5.64 4.69 -0.91
N SER A 65 -4.93 5.04 0.16
CA SER A 65 -4.29 4.22 1.20
C SER A 65 -3.18 3.26 0.76
N VAL A 66 -2.05 3.79 0.29
CA VAL A 66 -0.77 3.04 0.33
C VAL A 66 -0.30 2.77 1.76
N ASN A 67 -0.85 3.48 2.77
CA ASN A 67 -0.46 3.33 4.15
C ASN A 67 -1.47 2.48 4.95
N PRO A 68 -1.18 1.20 5.26
CA PRO A 68 -2.02 0.36 6.13
C PRO A 68 -2.25 0.90 7.55
N LEU A 69 -1.50 1.93 7.97
CA LEU A 69 -1.69 2.58 9.26
C LEU A 69 -2.79 3.65 9.25
N GLU A 70 -3.11 4.24 8.09
CA GLU A 70 -4.11 5.32 8.00
C GLU A 70 -5.50 4.90 8.48
N PRO A 71 -6.06 3.74 8.06
CA PRO A 71 -7.37 3.29 8.54
C PRO A 71 -7.40 3.16 10.07
N MET A 72 -6.28 2.77 10.68
CA MET A 72 -6.21 2.44 12.11
C MET A 72 -6.22 3.67 13.02
N THR A 73 -5.72 4.81 12.51
CA THR A 73 -5.83 6.09 13.21
C THR A 73 -7.16 6.80 12.98
N ALA A 74 -7.95 6.33 12.01
CA ALA A 74 -9.20 6.98 11.61
C ALA A 74 -10.41 6.54 12.46
N TYR A 75 -10.35 5.35 13.08
CA TYR A 75 -11.47 4.82 13.86
C TYR A 75 -11.31 5.07 15.36
N ALA A 76 -12.22 5.87 15.92
CA ALA A 76 -12.40 5.95 17.38
C ALA A 76 -12.98 4.64 17.95
N GLU A 77 -12.84 4.40 19.25
CA GLU A 77 -13.29 3.15 19.90
C GLU A 77 -14.79 2.86 19.72
N ASP A 78 -15.61 3.89 19.52
CA ASP A 78 -17.05 3.80 19.27
C ASP A 78 -17.44 3.62 17.80
N MET A 79 -16.46 3.64 16.88
CA MET A 79 -16.68 3.47 15.44
C MET A 79 -16.56 2.02 14.97
N TYR A 80 -16.16 1.09 15.85
CA TYR A 80 -16.00 -0.32 15.50
C TYR A 80 -16.60 -1.26 16.54
N ASN A 81 -16.95 -2.46 16.11
CA ASN A 81 -17.40 -3.54 16.98
C ASN A 81 -16.29 -4.58 17.13
N VAL A 82 -15.95 -4.94 18.37
CA VAL A 82 -15.09 -6.09 18.64
C VAL A 82 -15.92 -7.37 18.49
N VAL A 83 -15.58 -8.20 17.51
CA VAL A 83 -16.34 -9.42 17.18
C VAL A 83 -15.60 -10.70 17.56
N GLY A 84 -14.33 -10.62 17.93
CA GLY A 84 -13.58 -11.79 18.34
C GLY A 84 -12.11 -11.56 18.68
N LYS A 85 -11.43 -12.67 18.95
CA LYS A 85 -9.98 -12.75 19.12
C LYS A 85 -9.45 -13.93 18.33
N GLU A 86 -8.37 -13.71 17.60
CA GLU A 86 -7.74 -14.73 16.78
C GLU A 86 -6.21 -14.65 16.88
N THR A 87 -5.49 -15.64 16.36
CA THR A 87 -4.03 -15.63 16.31
C THR A 87 -3.58 -15.85 14.87
N ILE A 88 -2.83 -14.90 14.32
CA ILE A 88 -2.27 -14.95 12.96
C ILE A 88 -0.75 -14.99 13.09
N ASP A 89 -0.10 -16.01 12.54
CA ASP A 89 1.37 -16.16 12.56
C ASP A 89 1.99 -15.96 13.96
N GLY A 90 1.34 -16.53 14.98
CA GLY A 90 1.76 -16.45 16.39
C GLY A 90 1.45 -15.10 17.07
N LYS A 91 0.84 -14.14 16.37
CA LYS A 91 0.49 -12.81 16.89
C LYS A 91 -0.98 -12.80 17.30
N LYS A 92 -1.26 -12.35 18.53
CA LYS A 92 -2.62 -12.21 19.04
C LYS A 92 -3.28 -11.01 18.39
N CYS A 93 -4.47 -11.22 17.86
CA CYS A 93 -5.25 -10.18 17.20
C CYS A 93 -6.62 -10.03 17.85
N THR A 94 -7.06 -8.78 17.97
CA THR A 94 -8.48 -8.46 18.15
C THR A 94 -9.11 -8.35 16.78
N VAL A 95 -10.25 -9.03 16.59
CA VAL A 95 -11.02 -8.95 15.35
C VAL A 95 -12.07 -7.88 15.52
N ILE A 96 -12.04 -6.87 14.64
CA ILE A 96 -12.97 -5.75 14.64
C ILE A 96 -13.72 -5.66 13.32
N GLU A 97 -14.93 -5.13 13.38
CA GLU A 97 -15.77 -4.85 12.23
C GLU A 97 -16.20 -3.39 12.25
N VAL A 98 -16.09 -2.72 11.10
CA VAL A 98 -16.51 -1.35 10.85
C VAL A 98 -17.52 -1.39 9.71
N THR A 99 -18.63 -0.68 9.87
CA THR A 99 -19.61 -0.50 8.81
C THR A 99 -19.84 0.99 8.64
N ASP A 100 -19.41 1.52 7.50
CA ASP A 100 -19.70 2.88 7.06
C ASP A 100 -20.72 2.84 5.91
N ASP A 101 -21.27 3.98 5.50
CA ASP A 101 -22.38 4.07 4.53
C ASP A 101 -22.11 3.34 3.20
N ASN A 102 -20.83 3.19 2.81
CA ASN A 102 -20.41 2.64 1.51
C ASN A 102 -19.58 1.35 1.62
N ALA A 103 -19.18 0.93 2.82
CA ALA A 103 -18.27 -0.20 2.96
C ALA A 103 -18.42 -0.93 4.30
N TYR A 104 -18.29 -2.25 4.23
CA TYR A 104 -18.05 -3.10 5.39
C TYR A 104 -16.58 -3.51 5.40
N THR A 105 -15.92 -3.30 6.54
CA THR A 105 -14.50 -3.62 6.73
C THR A 105 -14.32 -4.50 7.96
N LYS A 106 -13.66 -5.64 7.78
CA LYS A 106 -13.26 -6.54 8.87
C LYS A 106 -11.74 -6.57 8.97
N MET A 107 -11.21 -6.37 10.18
CA MET A 107 -9.77 -6.27 10.42
C MET A 107 -9.32 -7.18 11.55
N TRP A 108 -8.13 -7.76 11.40
CA TRP A 108 -7.44 -8.52 12.45
C TRP A 108 -6.28 -7.69 12.97
N VAL A 109 -6.55 -6.94 14.04
CA VAL A 109 -5.62 -5.96 14.62
C VAL A 109 -4.70 -6.64 15.62
N TRP A 110 -3.39 -6.67 15.33
CA TRP A 110 -2.37 -7.19 16.23
C TRP A 110 -2.35 -6.37 17.53
N GLU A 111 -2.63 -7.04 18.67
CA GLU A 111 -2.79 -6.40 19.98
C GLU A 111 -1.53 -5.64 20.46
N GLU A 112 -0.33 -6.04 20.04
CA GLU A 112 0.92 -5.43 20.52
C GLU A 112 1.23 -4.08 19.87
N TYR A 113 0.99 -3.97 18.56
CA TYR A 113 1.34 -2.78 17.78
C TYR A 113 0.13 -2.00 17.28
N GLY A 114 -1.08 -2.54 17.43
CA GLY A 114 -2.26 -1.97 16.80
C GLY A 114 -2.05 -1.87 15.29
N PHE A 115 -1.71 -2.98 14.64
CA PHE A 115 -1.48 -3.07 13.18
C PHE A 115 -2.37 -4.16 12.57
N PRO A 116 -3.08 -3.92 11.45
CA PRO A 116 -3.95 -4.93 10.85
C PRO A 116 -3.08 -5.95 10.11
N LEU A 117 -3.12 -7.22 10.52
CA LEU A 117 -2.43 -8.29 9.80
C LEU A 117 -3.25 -8.85 8.64
N LYS A 118 -4.56 -8.61 8.68
CA LYS A 118 -5.50 -8.99 7.63
C LYS A 118 -6.63 -7.95 7.58
N MET A 119 -7.10 -7.66 6.38
CA MET A 119 -8.29 -6.84 6.15
C MET A 119 -9.16 -7.47 5.06
N GLU A 120 -10.47 -7.43 5.27
CA GLU A 120 -11.48 -7.78 4.26
C GLU A 120 -12.39 -6.55 4.11
N ILE A 121 -12.42 -5.97 2.92
CA ILE A 121 -13.21 -4.78 2.60
C ILE A 121 -14.23 -5.18 1.54
N ILE A 122 -15.50 -4.92 1.82
CA ILE A 122 -16.62 -5.15 0.91
C ILE A 122 -17.28 -3.79 0.68
N ALA A 123 -17.17 -3.27 -0.54
CA ALA A 123 -17.77 -2.01 -0.95
C ALA A 123 -18.52 -2.23 -2.26
N ASP A 124 -19.82 -1.94 -2.28
CA ASP A 124 -20.73 -2.27 -3.39
C ASP A 124 -20.62 -3.74 -3.85
N GLU A 125 -20.22 -3.98 -5.09
CA GLU A 125 -19.99 -5.32 -5.68
C GLU A 125 -18.50 -5.74 -5.62
N ASN A 126 -17.63 -4.92 -5.04
CA ASN A 126 -16.19 -5.17 -4.96
C ASN A 126 -15.80 -5.72 -3.60
N GLN A 127 -14.94 -6.74 -3.62
CA GLN A 127 -14.30 -7.26 -2.41
C GLN A 127 -12.78 -7.17 -2.57
N ILE A 128 -12.12 -6.57 -1.58
CA ILE A 128 -10.67 -6.45 -1.51
C ILE A 128 -10.20 -7.14 -0.23
N ASN A 129 -9.20 -8.00 -0.36
CA ASN A 129 -8.60 -8.71 0.76
C ASN A 129 -7.12 -8.36 0.85
N TYR A 130 -6.66 -7.96 2.03
CA TYR A 130 -5.25 -7.69 2.33
C TYR A 130 -4.72 -8.68 3.35
N GLU A 131 -3.51 -9.19 3.12
CA GLU A 131 -2.77 -10.01 4.08
C GLU A 131 -1.35 -9.47 4.24
N TYR A 132 -0.98 -9.09 5.46
CA TYR A 132 0.36 -8.64 5.81
C TYR A 132 1.13 -9.76 6.50
N LYS A 133 2.22 -10.19 5.87
CA LYS A 133 3.12 -11.24 6.36
C LYS A 133 4.50 -10.66 6.62
N ASN A 134 5.25 -11.29 7.53
CA ASN A 134 6.62 -10.87 7.88
C ASN A 134 6.75 -9.39 8.31
N VAL A 135 5.76 -8.87 9.03
CA VAL A 135 5.74 -7.48 9.52
C VAL A 135 6.81 -7.27 10.61
N SER A 136 7.59 -6.19 10.48
CA SER A 136 8.56 -5.71 11.48
C SER A 136 8.45 -4.20 11.67
N PHE A 137 8.79 -3.72 12.87
CA PHE A 137 8.85 -2.30 13.24
C PHE A 137 10.29 -1.80 13.45
N ASP A 138 11.25 -2.50 12.85
CA ASP A 138 12.66 -2.10 12.88
C ASP A 138 12.91 -0.76 12.17
N LYS A 139 14.02 -0.10 12.53
CA LYS A 139 14.43 1.13 11.87
C LYS A 139 14.81 0.87 10.41
N ILE A 140 14.13 1.56 9.50
CA ILE A 140 14.44 1.54 8.07
C ILE A 140 15.47 2.64 7.77
N PRO A 141 16.53 2.37 6.99
CA PRO A 141 17.50 3.39 6.63
C PRO A 141 16.93 4.35 5.58
N ASP A 142 17.16 5.65 5.75
CA ASP A 142 16.64 6.71 4.87
C ASP A 142 17.01 6.49 3.39
N SER A 143 18.16 5.84 3.13
CA SER A 143 18.61 5.51 1.77
C SER A 143 17.68 4.56 1.02
N MET A 144 16.81 3.81 1.71
CA MET A 144 15.77 2.99 1.05
C MET A 144 14.73 3.84 0.34
N PHE A 145 14.57 5.09 0.75
CA PHE A 145 13.60 6.04 0.20
C PHE A 145 14.25 7.05 -0.76
N GLU A 146 15.38 6.69 -1.35
CA GLU A 146 16.06 7.48 -2.38
C GLU A 146 16.08 6.72 -3.71
N VAL A 147 16.09 7.45 -4.83
CA VAL A 147 16.33 6.85 -6.15
C VAL A 147 17.78 6.35 -6.19
N PRO A 148 18.06 5.08 -6.55
CA PRO A 148 19.41 4.56 -6.59
C PRO A 148 20.33 5.35 -7.53
N ALA A 149 21.59 5.53 -7.14
CA ALA A 149 22.58 6.21 -7.96
C ALA A 149 22.81 5.48 -9.29
N GLY A 150 22.89 6.22 -10.40
CA GLY A 150 23.13 5.68 -11.73
C GLY A 150 21.89 5.23 -12.49
N VAL A 151 20.71 5.29 -11.87
CA VAL A 151 19.43 5.09 -12.54
C VAL A 151 19.15 6.24 -13.49
N GLN A 152 18.75 5.92 -14.73
CA GLN A 152 18.42 6.92 -15.74
C GLN A 152 17.02 7.50 -15.46
N ILE A 153 16.96 8.79 -15.13
CA ILE A 153 15.69 9.50 -14.99
C ILE A 153 15.14 9.76 -16.39
N MET A 154 13.95 9.21 -16.65
CA MET A 154 13.19 9.48 -17.86
C MET A 154 12.26 10.65 -17.58
N ASP A 155 12.45 11.75 -18.31
CA ASP A 155 11.51 12.86 -18.30
C ASP A 155 10.24 12.43 -19.03
N MET A 156 9.12 12.42 -18.31
CA MET A 156 7.80 12.29 -18.91
C MET A 156 7.45 13.65 -19.55
N GLN A 157 8.12 14.02 -20.63
CA GLN A 157 7.60 15.07 -21.50
C GLN A 157 6.31 14.52 -22.12
N MET A 158 5.16 14.78 -21.49
CA MET A 158 3.90 14.70 -22.20
C MET A 158 4.06 15.56 -23.47
N PRO A 159 3.89 15.00 -24.68
CA PRO A 159 3.91 15.83 -25.87
C PRO A 159 2.81 16.88 -25.73
N GLU A 160 3.19 18.16 -25.81
CA GLU A 160 2.24 19.28 -25.88
C GLU A 160 1.31 19.03 -27.08
N GLY A 161 0.08 18.56 -26.84
CA GLY A 161 -0.83 18.27 -27.96
C GLY A 161 -2.12 17.51 -27.67
N PHE A 162 -2.33 16.92 -26.49
CA PHE A 162 -3.58 16.20 -26.16
C PHE A 162 -4.44 16.91 -25.12
N GLY A 163 -4.54 18.24 -25.25
CA GLY A 163 -5.51 19.07 -24.55
C GLY A 163 -6.27 19.94 -25.56
N GLN A 164 -7.26 19.37 -26.23
CA GLN A 164 -8.44 20.08 -26.74
C GLN A 164 -9.67 19.22 -26.50
#